data_AF-A0AAQ4FD70-F1
#
_entry.id   AF-A0AAQ4FD70-F1
#
_cell.length_a   1.000
_cell.length_b   1.000
_cell.length_c   1.000
_cell.angle_alpha   90.00
_cell.angle_beta   90.00
_cell.angle_gamma   90.00
#
_symmetry.space_group_name_H-M   'P 1'
#
loop_
_entity.id
_entity.type
_entity.pdbx_description
1 polymer ?
#
loop_
_entity_poly.entity_id
_entity_poly.type
_entity_poly.pdbx_seq_one_letter_code
_entity_poly.pdbx_strand_id
1 'polypeptide(L)'
;MLMKMMRNITLSAQGRPREALTAAERVSLAYDLCTDAYRNRADYSSVMNELIFDKLTLFSHSLAYTTNLNTAVADALATLAVKWNVPLFFQIDLASRPKNEKKITLVVDYSVTLLRWMSHKRALLTPEATARLINLYYELRSVSHGTSDDRALALLQLDEKITVQWVSVLLSLKGLRSRLRYYSLDHLRHRVGSGQECLEAINRALAPNSTLRADNAVLTDEHLFAAVDDAVNSQWATRSLVRDFVALHVVRQLAPLTSPRFVDALLDNPSRGTSYVASECVSAVSRLVPGGSLTNLVFQDPVATERRERALNHLERIWNQTATHLLAANEKRGGRREERQEEEEGSTFQPVGCLAERTGRYAGC
;
A
#
# COMPACT_ATOMS: atom_id res chain seq x y z
N MET A 1 14.87 -5.13 7.67
CA MET A 1 15.55 -6.41 7.95
C MET A 1 15.82 -7.23 6.69
N LEU A 2 14.96 -7.18 5.66
CA LEU A 2 15.25 -7.63 4.29
C LEU A 2 16.60 -7.05 3.78
N MET A 3 16.85 -5.75 4.02
CA MET A 3 18.13 -5.09 3.76
C MET A 3 19.32 -5.66 4.57
N LYS A 4 19.09 -6.20 5.78
CA LYS A 4 20.13 -6.85 6.62
C LYS A 4 20.38 -8.29 6.19
N MET A 5 19.34 -9.01 5.77
CA MET A 5 19.45 -10.37 5.22
C MET A 5 20.15 -10.35 3.86
N MET A 6 19.74 -9.46 2.96
CA MET A 6 20.47 -9.25 1.72
C MET A 6 21.91 -8.78 1.95
N ARG A 7 22.17 -7.95 2.99
CA ARG A 7 23.53 -7.60 3.46
C ARG A 7 24.35 -8.79 3.95
N ASN A 8 23.73 -9.72 4.67
CA ASN A 8 24.43 -10.87 5.22
C ASN A 8 24.67 -11.95 4.15
N ILE A 9 23.76 -12.10 3.20
CA ILE A 9 23.96 -12.95 2.02
C ILE A 9 25.07 -12.35 1.11
N THR A 10 25.19 -11.02 1.02
CA THR A 10 26.34 -10.36 0.37
C THR A 10 27.66 -10.64 1.06
N LEU A 11 27.66 -10.83 2.38
CA LEU A 11 28.88 -11.04 3.16
C LEU A 11 29.32 -12.50 3.20
N SER A 12 28.42 -13.48 3.05
CA SER A 12 28.81 -14.89 3.05
C SER A 12 29.18 -15.44 1.66
N ALA A 13 28.80 -14.76 0.58
CA ALA A 13 29.02 -15.27 -0.78
C ALA A 13 30.38 -14.89 -1.40
N GLN A 14 31.05 -13.80 -1.01
CA GLN A 14 32.30 -13.39 -1.66
C GLN A 14 33.28 -12.73 -0.69
N GLY A 15 34.37 -13.41 -0.38
CA GLY A 15 35.53 -12.86 0.31
C GLY A 15 36.31 -11.87 -0.55
N ARG A 16 35.75 -10.68 -0.83
CA ARG A 16 36.47 -9.57 -1.49
C ARG A 16 36.30 -8.23 -0.76
N PRO A 17 37.31 -7.35 -0.81
CA PRO A 17 37.41 -6.15 0.02
C PRO A 17 36.41 -5.05 -0.36
N ARG A 18 36.24 -4.12 0.59
CA ARG A 18 35.30 -2.98 0.66
C ARG A 18 35.47 -1.92 -0.46
N GLU A 19 35.07 -2.22 -1.68
CA GLU A 19 34.70 -1.16 -2.64
C GLU A 19 33.18 -0.96 -2.62
N ALA A 20 32.75 0.30 -2.63
CA ALA A 20 31.33 0.62 -2.61
C ALA A 20 30.72 0.23 -3.96
N LEU A 21 29.91 -0.83 -3.98
CA LEU A 21 29.19 -1.29 -5.17
C LEU A 21 28.51 -0.11 -5.88
N THR A 22 28.66 -0.05 -7.19
CA THR A 22 27.93 0.88 -8.06
C THR A 22 26.43 0.63 -7.98
N ALA A 23 25.63 1.61 -8.39
CA ALA A 23 24.17 1.46 -8.42
C ALA A 23 23.74 0.28 -9.32
N ALA A 24 24.45 0.06 -10.42
CA ALA A 24 24.24 -1.04 -11.36
C ALA A 24 24.49 -2.41 -10.70
N GLU A 25 25.63 -2.55 -10.04
CA GLU A 25 26.00 -3.79 -9.34
C GLU A 25 25.04 -4.11 -8.20
N ARG A 26 24.56 -3.10 -7.45
CA ARG A 26 23.55 -3.30 -6.39
C ARG A 26 22.23 -3.80 -6.96
N VAL A 27 21.80 -3.27 -8.11
CA VAL A 27 20.57 -3.69 -8.77
C VAL A 27 20.70 -5.12 -9.30
N SER A 28 21.78 -5.42 -10.03
CA SER A 28 22.05 -6.77 -10.55
C SER A 28 22.10 -7.78 -9.42
N LEU A 29 22.90 -7.49 -8.38
CA LEU A 29 23.04 -8.37 -7.23
C LEU A 29 21.73 -8.58 -6.48
N ALA A 30 20.93 -7.52 -6.29
CA ALA A 30 19.63 -7.64 -5.65
C ALA A 30 18.66 -8.50 -6.48
N TYR A 31 18.69 -8.38 -7.81
CA TYR A 31 17.87 -9.17 -8.71
C TYR A 31 18.32 -10.64 -8.76
N ASP A 32 19.63 -10.87 -8.84
CA ASP A 32 20.20 -12.21 -8.83
C ASP A 32 19.88 -12.92 -7.52
N LEU A 33 20.09 -12.27 -6.36
CA LEU A 33 19.71 -12.82 -5.06
C LEU A 33 18.21 -13.12 -4.94
N CYS A 34 17.37 -12.29 -5.54
CA CYS A 34 15.92 -12.49 -5.54
C CYS A 34 15.50 -13.71 -6.38
N THR A 35 16.12 -13.88 -7.55
CA THR A 35 15.80 -14.98 -8.46
C THR A 35 16.52 -16.29 -8.13
N ASP A 36 17.63 -16.23 -7.39
CA ASP A 36 18.44 -17.37 -6.98
C ASP A 36 17.63 -18.39 -6.18
N ALA A 37 16.78 -17.91 -5.26
CA ALA A 37 15.88 -18.75 -4.46
C ALA A 37 14.95 -19.60 -5.33
N TYR A 38 14.54 -19.09 -6.50
CA TYR A 38 13.71 -19.82 -7.45
C TYR A 38 14.53 -20.67 -8.43
N ARG A 39 15.73 -20.21 -8.82
CA ARG A 39 16.56 -20.85 -9.85
C ARG A 39 17.41 -22.02 -9.34
N ASN A 40 17.96 -21.93 -8.14
CA ASN A 40 19.17 -22.68 -7.79
C ASN A 40 19.07 -23.72 -6.65
N ARG A 41 18.00 -23.83 -5.84
CA ARG A 41 17.90 -24.91 -4.82
C ARG A 41 16.57 -25.02 -4.07
N ALA A 42 16.44 -26.18 -3.40
CA ALA A 42 15.37 -26.72 -2.54
C ALA A 42 14.53 -25.74 -1.72
N ASP A 43 13.26 -26.10 -1.50
CA ASP A 43 12.24 -25.40 -0.71
C ASP A 43 12.82 -24.76 0.57
N TYR A 44 13.07 -23.44 0.59
CA TYR A 44 13.58 -22.71 1.76
C TYR A 44 12.46 -22.39 2.76
N SER A 45 11.56 -23.35 2.96
CA SER A 45 10.50 -23.30 3.96
C SER A 45 11.06 -23.04 5.36
N SER A 46 12.28 -23.51 5.67
CA SER A 46 12.99 -23.21 6.92
C SER A 46 13.32 -21.72 7.11
N VAL A 47 13.70 -21.00 6.04
CA VAL A 47 13.98 -19.56 6.08
C VAL A 47 12.68 -18.76 6.27
N MET A 48 11.61 -19.17 5.61
CA MET A 48 10.27 -18.61 5.87
C MET A 48 9.84 -18.86 7.31
N ASN A 49 10.10 -20.06 7.83
CA ASN A 49 9.77 -20.40 9.22
C ASN A 49 10.52 -19.50 10.22
N GLU A 50 11.83 -19.38 10.09
CA GLU A 50 12.65 -18.52 10.94
C GLU A 50 12.21 -17.04 10.83
N LEU A 51 11.88 -16.58 9.62
CA LEU A 51 11.47 -15.19 9.40
C LEU A 51 10.10 -14.87 10.01
N ILE A 52 9.14 -15.76 9.84
CA ILE A 52 7.74 -15.52 10.20
C ILE A 52 7.49 -15.87 11.66
N PHE A 53 8.02 -16.99 12.15
CA PHE A 53 7.73 -17.47 13.50
C PHE A 53 8.71 -16.93 14.54
N ASP A 54 10.01 -16.83 14.22
CA ASP A 54 11.02 -16.39 15.20
C ASP A 54 11.22 -14.87 15.21
N LYS A 55 11.27 -14.23 14.03
CA LYS A 55 11.68 -12.81 13.91
C LYS A 55 10.53 -11.82 13.93
N LEU A 56 9.40 -12.18 13.32
CA LEU A 56 8.24 -11.31 13.34
C LEU A 56 7.49 -11.37 14.68
N THR A 57 7.84 -12.31 15.57
CA THR A 57 7.22 -12.55 16.90
C THR A 57 5.71 -12.76 16.90
N LEU A 58 5.05 -12.60 15.75
CA LEU A 58 3.62 -12.76 15.45
C LEU A 58 3.02 -14.05 16.02
N PHE A 59 3.88 -15.06 16.24
CA PHE A 59 3.52 -16.41 16.64
C PHE A 59 4.40 -16.98 17.74
N SER A 60 5.39 -16.22 18.24
CA SER A 60 6.19 -16.68 19.38
C SER A 60 5.27 -16.83 20.60
N HIS A 61 5.48 -17.88 21.40
CA HIS A 61 4.72 -18.08 22.64
C HIS A 61 4.80 -16.89 23.61
N SER A 62 5.70 -15.91 23.41
CA SER A 62 5.73 -14.68 24.21
C SER A 62 4.53 -13.75 23.97
N LEU A 63 3.87 -13.80 22.79
CA LEU A 63 2.58 -13.12 22.54
C LEU A 63 1.38 -13.86 23.14
N ALA A 64 1.60 -15.02 23.79
CA ALA A 64 0.58 -15.64 24.65
C ALA A 64 0.39 -14.86 25.96
N TYR A 65 1.33 -13.97 26.32
CA TYR A 65 1.29 -13.17 27.55
C TYR A 65 0.73 -11.75 27.38
N THR A 66 0.44 -11.29 26.17
CA THR A 66 -0.27 -10.02 25.98
C THR A 66 -1.76 -10.24 26.19
N THR A 67 -2.32 -9.69 27.26
CA THR A 67 -3.74 -9.81 27.61
C THR A 67 -4.67 -9.15 26.59
N ASN A 68 -4.18 -8.21 25.78
CA ASN A 68 -4.94 -7.53 24.73
C ASN A 68 -4.47 -7.96 23.31
N LEU A 69 -5.29 -8.77 22.63
CA LEU A 69 -5.05 -9.21 21.26
C LEU A 69 -4.95 -8.04 20.27
N ASN A 70 -5.77 -7.00 20.46
CA ASN A 70 -5.88 -5.90 19.53
C ASN A 70 -4.56 -5.13 19.45
N THR A 71 -3.89 -4.96 20.59
CA THR A 71 -2.56 -4.35 20.67
C THR A 71 -1.51 -5.21 19.97
N ALA A 72 -1.53 -6.53 20.16
CA ALA A 72 -0.58 -7.44 19.49
C ALA A 72 -0.75 -7.45 17.96
N VAL A 73 -2.00 -7.45 17.48
CA VAL A 73 -2.30 -7.36 16.03
C VAL A 73 -1.96 -5.97 15.49
N ALA A 74 -2.20 -4.89 16.24
CA ALA A 74 -1.78 -3.56 15.84
C ALA A 74 -0.24 -3.45 15.74
N ASP A 75 0.51 -3.98 16.71
CA ASP A 75 1.98 -4.01 16.71
C ASP A 75 2.54 -4.81 15.53
N ALA A 76 1.92 -5.96 15.26
CA ALA A 76 2.19 -6.79 14.11
C ALA A 76 2.06 -6.01 12.80
N LEU A 77 0.89 -5.40 12.58
CA LEU A 77 0.57 -4.67 11.36
C LEU A 77 1.46 -3.44 11.18
N ALA A 78 1.70 -2.68 12.26
CA ALA A 78 2.60 -1.54 12.26
C ALA A 78 4.05 -1.96 11.98
N THR A 79 4.53 -3.03 12.61
CA THR A 79 5.87 -3.59 12.35
C THR A 79 6.02 -4.03 10.91
N LEU A 80 5.02 -4.74 10.37
CA LEU A 80 5.02 -5.18 8.97
C LEU A 80 5.04 -3.99 8.00
N ALA A 81 4.21 -2.97 8.22
CA ALA A 81 4.16 -1.78 7.39
C ALA A 81 5.47 -0.96 7.46
N VAL A 82 5.98 -0.69 8.66
CA VAL A 82 7.11 0.24 8.86
C VAL A 82 8.48 -0.43 8.75
N LYS A 83 8.71 -1.56 9.45
CA LYS A 83 10.04 -2.20 9.52
C LYS A 83 10.31 -3.15 8.36
N TRP A 84 9.26 -3.77 7.83
CA TRP A 84 9.35 -4.80 6.80
C TRP A 84 8.91 -4.33 5.41
N ASN A 85 8.14 -3.23 5.34
CA ASN A 85 7.52 -2.77 4.09
C ASN A 85 6.64 -3.85 3.44
N VAL A 86 5.90 -4.58 4.27
CA VAL A 86 4.95 -5.65 3.91
C VAL A 86 3.56 -5.22 4.40
N PRO A 87 2.96 -4.16 3.82
CA PRO A 87 1.68 -3.65 4.29
C PRO A 87 0.55 -4.66 4.05
N LEU A 88 -0.35 -4.81 5.03
CA LEU A 88 -1.48 -5.75 4.95
C LEU A 88 -2.81 -5.04 4.81
N PHE A 89 -3.30 -4.39 5.86
CA PHE A 89 -4.54 -3.62 5.79
C PHE A 89 -4.26 -2.17 5.38
N PHE A 90 -3.24 -1.58 5.97
CA PHE A 90 -2.79 -0.24 5.66
C PHE A 90 -1.30 -0.24 5.31
N GLN A 91 -0.90 0.79 4.58
CA GLN A 91 0.49 1.13 4.33
C GLN A 91 0.80 2.48 4.96
N ILE A 92 2.07 2.67 5.32
CA ILE A 92 2.55 3.90 5.95
C ILE A 92 3.65 4.46 5.07
N ASP A 93 3.39 5.63 4.50
CA ASP A 93 4.28 6.32 3.59
C ASP A 93 4.62 7.72 4.11
N LEU A 94 5.69 8.30 3.56
CA LEU A 94 6.03 9.71 3.74
C LEU A 94 5.75 10.43 2.43
N ALA A 95 4.89 11.45 2.48
CA ALA A 95 4.57 12.27 1.31
C ALA A 95 4.72 13.76 1.58
N SER A 96 5.09 14.51 0.56
CA SER A 96 5.06 15.96 0.58
C SER A 96 3.62 16.47 0.70
N ARG A 97 3.42 17.56 1.45
CA ARG A 97 2.07 18.13 1.60
C ARG A 97 1.62 18.77 0.27
N PRO A 98 0.36 18.55 -0.17
CA PRO A 98 -0.16 19.20 -1.38
C PRO A 98 -0.09 20.74 -1.34
N LYS A 99 -0.18 21.34 -0.14
CA LYS A 99 -0.10 22.79 0.05
C LYS A 99 1.31 23.30 0.42
N ASN A 100 2.27 22.42 0.68
CA ASN A 100 3.64 22.79 1.06
C ASN A 100 4.59 21.63 0.78
N GLU A 101 5.15 21.59 -0.43
CA GLU A 101 6.00 20.50 -0.90
C GLU A 101 7.27 20.29 -0.06
N LYS A 102 7.71 21.33 0.66
CA LYS A 102 8.88 21.28 1.55
C LYS A 102 8.58 20.59 2.89
N LYS A 103 7.32 20.34 3.23
CA LYS A 103 6.92 19.65 4.45
C LYS A 103 6.51 18.22 4.12
N ILE A 104 7.19 17.27 4.73
CA ILE A 104 6.85 15.84 4.68
C ILE A 104 5.81 15.56 5.78
N THR A 105 4.83 14.72 5.46
CA THR A 105 3.79 14.25 6.37
C THR A 105 3.66 12.74 6.24
N LEU A 106 3.30 12.09 7.33
CA LEU A 106 2.92 10.69 7.33
C LEU A 106 1.58 10.51 6.60
N VAL A 107 1.56 9.58 5.66
CA VAL A 107 0.35 9.13 5.00
C VAL A 107 0.06 7.72 5.48
N VAL A 108 -1.16 7.50 5.97
CA VAL A 108 -1.68 6.15 6.21
C VAL A 108 -2.75 5.93 5.16
N ASP A 109 -2.57 4.92 4.33
CA ASP A 109 -3.50 4.61 3.25
C ASP A 109 -3.84 3.12 3.22
N TYR A 110 -4.84 2.74 2.43
CA TYR A 110 -5.15 1.34 2.19
C TYR A 110 -3.94 0.61 1.59
N SER A 111 -3.76 -0.65 1.99
CA SER A 111 -2.68 -1.47 1.45
C SER A 111 -2.95 -1.83 -0.02
N VAL A 112 -2.07 -1.34 -0.90
CA VAL A 112 -2.05 -1.76 -2.32
C VAL A 112 -1.78 -3.27 -2.43
N THR A 113 -1.10 -3.88 -1.46
CA THR A 113 -0.80 -5.32 -1.50
C THR A 113 -2.03 -6.19 -1.27
N LEU A 114 -3.01 -5.73 -0.48
CA LEU A 114 -4.26 -6.45 -0.32
C LEU A 114 -5.14 -6.30 -1.55
N LEU A 115 -5.16 -5.11 -2.18
CA LEU A 115 -5.80 -4.91 -3.48
C LEU A 115 -5.24 -5.84 -4.56
N ARG A 116 -3.91 -5.89 -4.69
CA ARG A 116 -3.23 -6.80 -5.62
C ARG A 116 -3.57 -8.25 -5.35
N TRP A 117 -3.71 -8.65 -4.09
CA TRP A 117 -4.14 -10.00 -3.73
C TRP A 117 -5.53 -10.32 -4.24
N MET A 118 -6.49 -9.42 -4.08
CA MET A 118 -7.85 -9.66 -4.58
C MET A 118 -7.87 -9.79 -6.10
N SER A 119 -7.13 -8.92 -6.80
CA SER A 119 -6.98 -9.01 -8.25
C SER A 119 -6.29 -10.32 -8.66
N HIS A 120 -5.24 -10.72 -7.94
CA HIS A 120 -4.50 -11.96 -8.17
C HIS A 120 -5.40 -13.18 -7.98
N LYS A 121 -6.11 -13.28 -6.85
CA LYS A 121 -7.08 -14.36 -6.59
C LYS A 121 -8.07 -14.48 -7.73
N ARG A 122 -8.73 -13.37 -8.08
CA ARG A 122 -9.74 -13.34 -9.14
C ARG A 122 -9.18 -13.77 -10.50
N ALA A 123 -7.93 -13.44 -10.80
CA ALA A 123 -7.34 -13.69 -12.11
C ALA A 123 -6.67 -15.07 -12.24
N LEU A 124 -6.11 -15.60 -11.14
CA LEU A 124 -5.15 -16.71 -11.19
C LEU A 124 -5.45 -17.87 -10.24
N LEU A 125 -6.26 -17.68 -9.19
CA LEU A 125 -6.49 -18.74 -8.20
C LEU A 125 -7.92 -19.28 -8.26
N THR A 126 -8.01 -20.59 -8.47
CA THR A 126 -9.23 -21.35 -8.19
C THR A 126 -9.47 -21.47 -6.68
N PRO A 127 -10.70 -21.74 -6.22
CA PRO A 127 -10.97 -22.05 -4.81
C PRO A 127 -10.09 -23.21 -4.31
N GLU A 128 -9.90 -24.25 -5.13
CA GLU A 128 -9.07 -25.40 -4.82
C GLU A 128 -7.58 -25.03 -4.72
N ALA A 129 -7.08 -24.14 -5.58
CA ALA A 129 -5.72 -23.63 -5.48
C ALA A 129 -5.51 -22.79 -4.22
N THR A 130 -6.52 -22.00 -3.84
CA THR A 130 -6.49 -21.21 -2.60
C THR A 130 -6.44 -22.14 -1.38
N ALA A 131 -7.22 -23.23 -1.37
CA ALA A 131 -7.17 -24.24 -0.33
C ALA A 131 -5.80 -24.95 -0.27
N ARG A 132 -5.20 -25.30 -1.42
CA ARG A 132 -3.84 -25.86 -1.49
C ARG A 132 -2.80 -24.92 -0.89
N LEU A 133 -2.87 -23.62 -1.20
CA LEU A 133 -1.98 -22.61 -0.65
C LEU A 133 -2.10 -22.52 0.88
N ILE A 134 -3.32 -22.59 1.42
CA ILE A 134 -3.57 -22.56 2.85
C ILE A 134 -3.06 -23.83 3.54
N ASN A 135 -3.27 -25.00 2.95
CA ASN A 135 -2.74 -26.26 3.48
C ASN A 135 -1.21 -26.27 3.47
N LEU A 136 -0.58 -25.73 2.42
CA LEU A 136 0.87 -25.56 2.37
C LEU A 136 1.39 -24.64 3.50
N TYR A 137 0.62 -23.60 3.86
CA TYR A 137 0.92 -22.77 5.02
C TYR A 137 0.81 -23.53 6.35
N TYR A 138 -0.17 -24.42 6.53
CA TYR A 138 -0.26 -25.23 7.75
C TYR A 138 0.79 -26.32 7.84
N GLU A 139 1.21 -26.90 6.71
CA GLU A 139 2.36 -27.80 6.64
C GLU A 139 3.65 -27.08 7.08
N LEU A 140 3.87 -25.85 6.59
CA LEU A 140 4.99 -25.01 7.01
C LEU A 140 5.03 -24.84 8.53
N ARG A 141 3.86 -24.74 9.17
CA ARG A 141 3.70 -24.63 10.63
C ARG A 141 3.77 -25.93 11.41
N SER A 142 3.98 -27.06 10.74
CA SER A 142 3.96 -28.39 11.36
C SER A 142 2.67 -28.69 12.13
N VAL A 143 1.52 -28.18 11.66
CA VAL A 143 0.20 -28.50 12.22
C VAL A 143 -0.29 -29.83 11.65
N SER A 144 -0.85 -30.71 12.49
CA SER A 144 -1.29 -32.05 12.06
C SER A 144 -2.41 -32.00 11.02
N HIS A 145 -2.31 -32.83 9.98
CA HIS A 145 -3.21 -32.81 8.82
C HIS A 145 -4.71 -32.87 9.17
N GLY A 146 -5.13 -33.66 10.16
CA GLY A 146 -6.55 -33.74 10.56
C GLY A 146 -7.12 -32.48 11.23
N THR A 147 -6.27 -31.63 11.82
CA THR A 147 -6.68 -30.30 12.34
C THR A 147 -6.44 -29.19 11.31
N SER A 148 -5.81 -29.51 10.19
CA SER A 148 -5.48 -28.57 9.12
C SER A 148 -6.70 -28.22 8.27
N ASP A 149 -7.54 -29.20 7.91
CA ASP A 149 -8.62 -28.97 6.94
C ASP A 149 -9.73 -28.05 7.47
N ASP A 150 -10.20 -28.26 8.70
CA ASP A 150 -11.21 -27.37 9.33
C ASP A 150 -10.67 -25.95 9.55
N ARG A 151 -9.40 -25.83 9.95
CA ARG A 151 -8.75 -24.52 10.12
C ARG A 151 -8.45 -23.85 8.78
N ALA A 152 -8.17 -24.62 7.74
CA ALA A 152 -7.99 -24.13 6.38
C ALA A 152 -9.30 -23.58 5.82
N LEU A 153 -10.41 -24.30 6.02
CA LEU A 153 -11.73 -23.82 5.64
C LEU A 153 -12.12 -22.54 6.39
N ALA A 154 -11.91 -22.50 7.71
CA ALA A 154 -12.18 -21.31 8.51
C ALA A 154 -11.32 -20.10 8.08
N LEU A 155 -10.06 -20.34 7.73
CA LEU A 155 -9.17 -19.28 7.24
C LEU A 155 -9.57 -18.79 5.84
N LEU A 156 -9.99 -19.71 4.96
CA LEU A 156 -10.51 -19.36 3.63
C LEU A 156 -11.76 -18.48 3.75
N GLN A 157 -12.70 -18.86 4.63
CA GLN A 157 -13.90 -18.06 4.90
C GLN A 157 -13.56 -16.68 5.43
N LEU A 158 -12.58 -16.57 6.35
CA LEU A 158 -12.12 -15.29 6.86
C LEU A 158 -11.51 -14.42 5.74
N ASP A 159 -10.65 -14.98 4.88
CA ASP A 159 -10.05 -14.25 3.75
C ASP A 159 -11.10 -13.75 2.75
N GLU A 160 -12.12 -14.57 2.44
CA GLU A 160 -13.25 -14.15 1.60
C GLU A 160 -14.05 -13.01 2.23
N LYS A 161 -14.38 -13.11 3.52
CA LYS A 161 -15.14 -12.07 4.23
C LYS A 161 -14.38 -10.75 4.29
N ILE A 162 -13.09 -10.80 4.65
CA ILE A 162 -12.22 -9.63 4.66
C ILE A 162 -12.12 -9.04 3.25
N THR A 163 -11.97 -9.87 2.22
CA THR A 163 -11.92 -9.41 0.82
C THR A 163 -13.19 -8.66 0.44
N VAL A 164 -14.38 -9.24 0.67
CA VAL A 164 -15.67 -8.62 0.33
C VAL A 164 -15.85 -7.29 1.07
N GLN A 165 -15.58 -7.29 2.37
CA GLN A 165 -15.69 -6.10 3.21
C GLN A 165 -14.75 -4.99 2.74
N TRP A 166 -13.50 -5.35 2.43
CA TRP A 166 -12.51 -4.39 2.01
C TRP A 166 -12.82 -3.78 0.65
N VAL A 167 -13.37 -4.56 -0.30
CA VAL A 167 -13.91 -4.03 -1.57
C VAL A 167 -15.05 -3.05 -1.32
N SER A 168 -16.00 -3.37 -0.44
CA SER A 168 -17.10 -2.47 -0.09
C SER A 168 -16.60 -1.15 0.47
N VAL A 169 -15.58 -1.19 1.33
CA VAL A 169 -14.95 0.00 1.90
C VAL A 169 -14.33 0.83 0.78
N LEU A 170 -13.51 0.23 -0.08
CA LEU A 170 -12.86 0.92 -1.19
C LEU A 170 -13.86 1.60 -2.13
N LEU A 171 -15.01 0.98 -2.41
CA LEU A 171 -16.07 1.56 -3.22
C LEU A 171 -16.78 2.74 -2.53
N SER A 172 -16.76 2.77 -1.20
CA SER A 172 -17.33 3.87 -0.40
C SER A 172 -16.36 5.05 -0.21
N LEU A 173 -15.06 4.85 -0.42
CA LEU A 173 -14.07 5.91 -0.29
C LEU A 173 -14.26 6.94 -1.41
N LYS A 174 -14.50 8.20 -1.03
CA LYS A 174 -14.62 9.32 -1.97
C LYS A 174 -13.27 9.80 -2.53
N GLY A 175 -12.18 9.08 -2.27
CA GLY A 175 -10.83 9.42 -2.73
C GLY A 175 -10.19 10.65 -2.05
N LEU A 176 -10.85 11.25 -1.05
CA LEU A 176 -10.37 12.45 -0.37
C LEU A 176 -9.69 12.09 0.95
N ARG A 177 -8.35 12.00 0.92
CA ARG A 177 -7.55 11.90 2.15
C ARG A 177 -7.74 13.16 2.98
N SER A 178 -8.15 12.99 4.23
CA SER A 178 -8.32 14.10 5.16
C SER A 178 -7.09 14.23 6.05
N ARG A 179 -6.77 15.47 6.43
CA ARG A 179 -5.72 15.74 7.41
C ARG A 179 -6.31 15.56 8.79
N LEU A 180 -6.06 14.40 9.38
CA LEU A 180 -6.53 14.06 10.72
C LEU A 180 -5.37 14.14 11.72
N ARG A 181 -5.70 14.29 12.99
CA ARG A 181 -4.74 14.12 14.10
C ARG A 181 -5.08 12.81 14.80
N TYR A 182 -4.10 12.16 15.42
CA TYR A 182 -4.32 10.84 16.03
C TYR A 182 -5.39 10.86 17.12
N TYR A 183 -5.44 11.90 17.96
CA TYR A 183 -6.52 12.03 18.95
C TYR A 183 -7.92 12.16 18.32
N SER A 184 -7.99 12.66 17.08
CA SER A 184 -9.27 12.76 16.37
C SER A 184 -9.78 11.39 15.94
N LEU A 185 -8.93 10.35 15.95
CA LEU A 185 -9.30 8.96 15.73
C LEU A 185 -9.73 8.26 17.02
N ASP A 186 -9.64 8.93 18.18
CA ASP A 186 -10.01 8.33 19.45
C ASP A 186 -11.51 8.09 19.57
N HIS A 187 -12.39 8.72 18.80
CA HIS A 187 -13.83 8.41 18.83
C HIS A 187 -14.15 6.98 18.34
N LEU A 188 -13.16 6.27 17.80
CA LEU A 188 -13.25 4.87 17.39
C LEU A 188 -12.97 3.88 18.55
N ARG A 189 -13.07 4.27 19.84
CA ARG A 189 -12.63 3.46 21.02
C ARG A 189 -13.17 2.03 21.15
N HIS A 190 -14.24 1.65 20.46
CA HIS A 190 -14.82 0.30 20.54
C HIS A 190 -14.20 -0.71 19.58
N ARG A 191 -13.08 -0.34 18.94
CA ARG A 191 -12.52 -0.94 17.73
C ARG A 191 -11.00 -1.15 17.93
N VAL A 192 -10.36 -2.10 17.24
CA VAL A 192 -8.92 -2.45 17.33
C VAL A 192 -8.09 -1.18 17.36
N GLY A 193 -7.63 -0.85 18.55
CA GLY A 193 -6.82 0.32 18.83
C GLY A 193 -7.57 1.64 18.75
N SER A 194 -7.70 2.32 19.88
CA SER A 194 -7.84 3.78 19.86
C SER A 194 -6.78 4.43 18.96
N GLY A 195 -7.01 5.64 18.45
CA GLY A 195 -6.00 6.39 17.68
C GLY A 195 -4.64 6.41 18.40
N GLN A 196 -4.68 6.45 19.74
CA GLN A 196 -3.55 6.26 20.64
C GLN A 196 -2.84 4.90 20.51
N GLU A 197 -3.55 3.77 20.55
CA GLU A 197 -2.93 2.42 20.43
C GLU A 197 -2.26 2.21 19.06
N CYS A 198 -2.89 2.70 17.99
CA CYS A 198 -2.31 2.66 16.65
C CYS A 198 -1.02 3.51 16.58
N LEU A 199 -1.05 4.72 17.15
CA LEU A 199 0.12 5.59 17.26
C LEU A 199 1.25 4.94 18.05
N GLU A 200 0.94 4.31 19.17
CA GLU A 200 1.92 3.59 19.99
C GLU A 200 2.54 2.41 19.24
N ALA A 201 1.73 1.63 18.52
CA ALA A 201 2.22 0.54 17.69
C ALA A 201 3.17 1.04 16.59
N ILE A 202 2.83 2.13 15.91
CA ILE A 202 3.69 2.77 14.92
C ILE A 202 4.99 3.25 15.58
N ASN A 203 4.91 3.91 16.73
CA ASN A 203 6.10 4.38 17.46
C ASN A 203 7.04 3.24 17.88
N ARG A 204 6.51 2.09 18.31
CA ARG A 204 7.31 0.88 18.58
C ARG A 204 7.97 0.32 17.30
N ALA A 205 7.34 0.55 16.15
CA ALA A 205 7.85 0.13 14.85
C ALA A 205 8.85 1.12 14.21
N LEU A 206 8.91 2.37 14.67
CA LEU A 206 9.86 3.36 14.17
C LEU A 206 11.30 3.12 14.67
N ALA A 207 12.26 3.82 14.05
CA ALA A 207 13.64 3.82 14.52
C ALA A 207 13.74 4.45 15.92
N PRO A 208 14.72 4.09 16.78
CA PRO A 208 14.81 4.56 18.17
C PRO A 208 14.80 6.08 18.35
N ASN A 209 15.22 6.83 17.33
CA ASN A 209 15.30 8.31 17.36
C ASN A 209 14.10 8.98 16.66
N SER A 210 13.08 8.21 16.29
CA SER A 210 11.90 8.69 15.57
C SER A 210 10.66 8.44 16.41
N THR A 211 9.93 9.50 16.72
CA THR A 211 8.70 9.40 17.52
C THR A 211 7.65 10.34 16.94
N LEU A 212 6.46 9.79 16.74
CA LEU A 212 5.24 10.52 16.43
C LEU A 212 4.49 10.80 17.73
N ARG A 213 3.89 11.97 17.80
CA ARG A 213 3.06 12.47 18.88
C ARG A 213 1.61 12.55 18.43
N ALA A 214 0.69 12.57 19.39
CA ALA A 214 -0.76 12.59 19.10
C ALA A 214 -1.22 13.85 18.35
N ASP A 215 -0.46 14.95 18.46
CA ASP A 215 -0.70 16.21 17.75
C ASP A 215 -0.13 16.22 16.32
N ASN A 216 0.70 15.23 15.95
CA ASN A 216 1.14 15.08 14.57
C ASN A 216 -0.06 14.82 13.66
N ALA A 217 -0.09 15.56 12.56
CA ALA A 217 -1.09 15.36 11.54
C ALA A 217 -0.70 14.19 10.64
N VAL A 218 -1.69 13.37 10.30
CA VAL A 218 -1.62 12.27 9.36
C VAL A 218 -2.60 12.54 8.23
N LEU A 219 -2.20 12.21 7.00
CA LEU A 219 -3.13 12.15 5.88
C LEU A 219 -3.68 10.74 5.81
N THR A 220 -4.97 10.58 6.06
CA THR A 220 -5.65 9.28 6.06
C THR A 220 -7.13 9.44 5.72
N ASP A 221 -7.77 8.33 5.41
CA ASP A 221 -9.23 8.21 5.41
C ASP A 221 -9.70 7.69 6.78
N GLU A 222 -10.79 8.23 7.30
CA GLU A 222 -11.38 7.78 8.59
C GLU A 222 -12.03 6.40 8.47
N HIS A 223 -12.57 6.07 7.30
CA HIS A 223 -13.20 4.78 7.03
C HIS A 223 -12.17 3.63 6.97
N LEU A 224 -10.89 3.94 6.72
CA LEU A 224 -9.83 2.94 6.69
C LEU A 224 -9.71 2.21 8.03
N PHE A 225 -9.63 2.94 9.14
CA PHE A 225 -9.46 2.34 10.46
C PHE A 225 -10.70 1.57 10.90
N ALA A 226 -11.90 2.06 10.57
CA ALA A 226 -13.14 1.32 10.78
C ALA A 226 -13.15 -0.01 10.03
N ALA A 227 -12.67 -0.03 8.78
CA ALA A 227 -12.57 -1.25 7.98
C ALA A 227 -11.55 -2.26 8.53
N VAL A 228 -10.39 -1.79 9.00
CA VAL A 228 -9.39 -2.67 9.62
C VAL A 228 -9.96 -3.31 10.88
N ASP A 229 -10.62 -2.50 11.70
CA ASP A 229 -11.25 -2.99 12.90
C ASP A 229 -12.32 -4.04 12.58
N ASP A 230 -13.29 -3.71 11.73
CA ASP A 230 -14.38 -4.61 11.45
C ASP A 230 -13.85 -5.94 10.85
N ALA A 231 -12.74 -5.90 10.10
CA ALA A 231 -12.06 -7.09 9.59
C ALA A 231 -11.40 -7.95 10.70
N VAL A 232 -10.77 -7.31 11.70
CA VAL A 232 -10.04 -8.00 12.78
C VAL A 232 -10.97 -8.43 13.93
N ASN A 233 -12.03 -7.69 14.21
CA ASN A 233 -13.00 -7.94 15.28
C ASN A 233 -14.31 -8.56 14.79
N SER A 234 -14.39 -8.99 13.52
CA SER A 234 -15.60 -9.65 13.01
C SER A 234 -15.95 -10.89 13.84
N GLN A 235 -17.23 -11.27 13.88
CA GLN A 235 -17.66 -12.51 14.52
C GLN A 235 -17.00 -13.80 13.96
N TRP A 236 -16.37 -13.70 12.79
CA TRP A 236 -15.67 -14.77 12.09
C TRP A 236 -14.18 -14.84 12.47
N ALA A 237 -13.68 -13.81 13.14
CA ALA A 237 -12.29 -13.59 13.46
C ALA A 237 -11.98 -14.08 14.89
N THR A 238 -11.72 -15.38 15.05
CA THR A 238 -11.08 -15.84 16.28
C THR A 238 -9.66 -15.27 16.35
N ARG A 239 -9.14 -15.10 17.57
CA ARG A 239 -7.79 -14.57 17.81
C ARG A 239 -6.72 -15.28 17.02
N SER A 240 -6.83 -16.61 16.94
CA SER A 240 -5.93 -17.47 16.17
C SER A 240 -6.09 -17.30 14.67
N LEU A 241 -7.32 -17.16 14.16
CA LEU A 241 -7.56 -17.07 12.72
C LEU A 241 -7.09 -15.74 12.13
N VAL A 242 -7.23 -14.61 12.85
CA VAL A 242 -6.65 -13.33 12.40
C VAL A 242 -5.13 -13.41 12.31
N ARG A 243 -4.49 -14.04 13.30
CA ARG A 243 -3.05 -14.26 13.28
C ARG A 243 -2.67 -15.12 12.08
N ASP A 244 -3.41 -16.20 11.81
CA ASP A 244 -3.19 -17.08 10.67
C ASP A 244 -3.38 -16.35 9.33
N PHE A 245 -4.37 -15.46 9.24
CA PHE A 245 -4.60 -14.58 8.08
C PHE A 245 -3.42 -13.64 7.85
N VAL A 246 -2.95 -12.96 8.90
CA VAL A 246 -1.77 -12.09 8.82
C VAL A 246 -0.54 -12.89 8.38
N ALA A 247 -0.31 -14.07 8.96
CA ALA A 247 0.81 -14.95 8.59
C ALA A 247 0.77 -15.34 7.12
N LEU A 248 -0.36 -15.87 6.66
CA LEU A 248 -0.56 -16.32 5.30
C LEU A 248 -0.29 -15.17 4.32
N HIS A 249 -0.73 -13.96 4.65
CA HIS A 249 -0.50 -12.80 3.80
C HIS A 249 0.95 -12.29 3.82
N VAL A 250 1.71 -12.57 4.87
CA VAL A 250 3.17 -12.35 4.88
C VAL A 250 3.87 -13.42 4.04
N VAL A 251 3.54 -14.69 4.25
CA VAL A 251 4.07 -15.84 3.48
C VAL A 251 3.91 -15.59 1.99
N ARG A 252 2.70 -15.27 1.52
CA ARG A 252 2.44 -15.05 0.08
C ARG A 252 3.26 -13.90 -0.50
N GLN A 253 3.52 -12.84 0.28
CA GLN A 253 4.31 -11.69 -0.18
C GLN A 253 5.80 -12.02 -0.24
N LEU A 254 6.27 -12.92 0.62
CA LEU A 254 7.66 -13.36 0.65
C LEU A 254 7.93 -14.58 -0.23
N ALA A 255 6.89 -15.31 -0.64
CA ALA A 255 6.99 -16.52 -1.43
C ALA A 255 7.87 -16.39 -2.69
N PRO A 256 7.75 -15.31 -3.51
CA PRO A 256 8.63 -15.13 -4.68
C PRO A 256 10.13 -15.09 -4.34
N LEU A 257 10.47 -14.78 -3.09
CA LEU A 257 11.85 -14.65 -2.59
C LEU A 257 12.34 -15.90 -1.87
N THR A 258 11.46 -16.87 -1.60
CA THR A 258 11.73 -17.90 -0.57
C THR A 258 11.28 -19.31 -0.93
N SER A 259 10.23 -19.53 -1.72
CA SER A 259 9.81 -20.91 -2.04
C SER A 259 9.16 -21.04 -3.42
N PRO A 260 9.77 -21.83 -4.32
CA PRO A 260 9.13 -22.24 -5.56
C PRO A 260 7.79 -22.93 -5.34
N ARG A 261 7.67 -23.77 -4.28
CA ARG A 261 6.44 -24.50 -3.97
C ARG A 261 5.28 -23.58 -3.63
N PHE A 262 5.54 -22.50 -2.88
CA PHE A 262 4.52 -21.47 -2.63
C PHE A 262 4.22 -20.63 -3.88
N VAL A 263 5.22 -20.34 -4.72
CA VAL A 263 4.99 -19.64 -6.00
C VAL A 263 4.10 -20.46 -6.92
N ASP A 264 4.34 -21.77 -7.06
CA ASP A 264 3.52 -22.65 -7.88
C ASP A 264 2.07 -22.72 -7.35
N ALA A 265 1.91 -22.80 -6.02
CA ALA A 265 0.60 -22.74 -5.36
C ALA A 265 -0.11 -21.40 -5.58
N LEU A 266 0.63 -20.28 -5.66
CA LEU A 266 0.08 -18.96 -5.95
C LEU A 266 -0.38 -18.79 -7.40
N LEU A 267 0.17 -19.54 -8.35
CA LEU A 267 -0.10 -19.36 -9.77
C LEU A 267 -1.09 -20.36 -10.35
N ASP A 268 -1.39 -21.42 -9.61
CA ASP A 268 -2.14 -22.59 -10.07
C ASP A 268 -1.60 -23.20 -11.38
N ASN A 269 -0.35 -22.86 -11.74
CA ASN A 269 0.31 -23.27 -12.97
C ASN A 269 1.83 -22.99 -12.90
N PRO A 270 2.68 -24.04 -12.81
CA PRO A 270 4.12 -23.90 -12.67
C PRO A 270 4.81 -23.28 -13.90
N SER A 271 4.21 -23.39 -15.09
CA SER A 271 4.81 -22.81 -16.31
C SER A 271 4.91 -21.28 -16.30
N ARG A 272 4.13 -20.60 -15.43
CA ARG A 272 4.14 -19.15 -15.26
C ARG A 272 5.11 -18.67 -14.17
N GLY A 273 5.68 -19.57 -13.37
CA GLY A 273 6.47 -19.25 -12.18
C GLY A 273 7.69 -18.39 -12.47
N THR A 274 8.46 -18.70 -13.51
CA THR A 274 9.67 -17.94 -13.86
C THR A 274 9.37 -16.49 -14.22
N SER A 275 8.34 -16.24 -15.04
CA SER A 275 7.94 -14.89 -15.45
C SER A 275 7.37 -14.10 -14.27
N TYR A 276 6.57 -14.75 -13.44
CA TYR A 276 6.02 -14.16 -12.22
C TYR A 276 7.12 -13.75 -11.23
N VAL A 277 8.05 -14.65 -10.92
CA VAL A 277 9.18 -14.36 -10.02
C VAL A 277 10.06 -13.25 -10.59
N ALA A 278 10.35 -13.27 -11.90
CA ALA A 278 11.09 -12.19 -12.54
C ALA A 278 10.41 -10.82 -12.34
N SER A 279 9.08 -10.75 -12.53
CA SER A 279 8.30 -9.52 -12.32
C SER A 279 8.31 -9.05 -10.86
N GLU A 280 8.05 -9.96 -9.91
CA GLU A 280 8.06 -9.64 -8.48
C GLU A 280 9.45 -9.20 -8.01
N CYS A 281 10.52 -9.83 -8.51
CA CYS A 281 11.90 -9.44 -8.23
C CYS A 281 12.24 -8.06 -8.78
N VAL A 282 11.82 -7.72 -10.01
CA VAL A 282 11.99 -6.35 -10.53
C VAL A 282 11.28 -5.34 -9.62
N SER A 283 10.05 -5.65 -9.17
CA SER A 283 9.31 -4.77 -8.27
C SER A 283 10.01 -4.60 -6.91
N ALA A 284 10.54 -5.68 -6.33
CA ALA A 284 11.27 -5.65 -5.07
C ALA A 284 12.57 -4.84 -5.17
N VAL A 285 13.36 -5.08 -6.22
CA VAL A 285 14.62 -4.36 -6.47
C VAL A 285 14.38 -2.87 -6.68
N SER A 286 13.31 -2.51 -7.42
CA SER A 286 12.91 -1.11 -7.63
C SER A 286 12.63 -0.37 -6.32
N ARG A 287 12.13 -1.07 -5.29
CA ARG A 287 11.89 -0.49 -3.96
C ARG A 287 13.15 -0.41 -3.10
N LEU A 288 14.12 -1.30 -3.32
CA LEU A 288 15.33 -1.42 -2.51
C LEU A 288 16.48 -0.51 -2.97
N VAL A 289 16.53 -0.18 -4.26
CA VAL A 289 17.50 0.76 -4.82
C VAL A 289 16.78 2.03 -5.30
N PRO A 290 16.31 2.87 -4.35
CA PRO A 290 15.62 4.12 -4.68
C PRO A 290 16.58 5.07 -5.41
N GLY A 291 16.04 5.90 -6.31
CA GLY A 291 16.81 6.89 -7.08
C GLY A 291 16.95 6.56 -8.58
N GLY A 292 16.04 5.76 -9.15
CA GLY A 292 16.00 5.52 -10.59
C GLY A 292 17.19 4.72 -11.13
N SER A 293 17.90 3.97 -10.29
CA SER A 293 19.09 3.20 -10.72
C SER A 293 18.74 2.07 -11.70
N LEU A 294 17.62 1.35 -11.44
CA LEU A 294 17.06 0.40 -12.40
C LEU A 294 16.61 1.11 -13.69
N THR A 295 16.02 2.29 -13.57
CA THR A 295 15.58 3.12 -14.69
C THR A 295 16.78 3.58 -15.53
N ASN A 296 17.87 4.02 -14.90
CA ASN A 296 19.10 4.43 -15.55
C ASN A 296 19.77 3.26 -16.28
N LEU A 297 19.71 2.05 -15.73
CA LEU A 297 20.17 0.84 -16.43
C LEU A 297 19.34 0.56 -17.69
N VAL A 298 18.01 0.68 -17.61
CA VAL A 298 17.12 0.49 -18.77
C VAL A 298 17.35 1.58 -19.83
N PHE A 299 17.60 2.83 -19.41
CA PHE A 299 17.82 3.97 -20.31
C PHE A 299 19.28 4.16 -20.76
N GLN A 300 20.21 3.29 -20.34
CA GLN A 300 21.54 3.17 -20.94
C GLN A 300 21.51 2.48 -22.30
N ASP A 301 20.42 1.78 -22.64
CA ASP A 301 20.16 1.27 -23.98
C ASP A 301 19.92 2.46 -24.95
N PRO A 302 20.70 2.59 -26.05
CA PRO A 302 20.53 3.63 -27.05
C PRO A 302 19.09 3.76 -27.56
N VAL A 303 18.38 2.63 -27.70
CA VAL A 303 16.98 2.62 -28.17
C VAL A 303 16.04 3.23 -27.12
N ALA A 304 16.31 2.98 -25.84
CA ALA A 304 15.54 3.57 -24.74
C ALA A 304 15.84 5.07 -24.60
N THR A 305 17.10 5.50 -24.81
CA THR A 305 17.48 6.92 -24.82
C THR A 305 16.77 7.69 -25.95
N GLU A 306 16.80 7.17 -27.18
CA GLU A 306 16.14 7.79 -28.32
C GLU A 306 14.60 7.87 -28.15
N ARG A 307 14.00 6.84 -27.56
CA ARG A 307 12.57 6.85 -27.20
C ARG A 307 12.26 7.89 -26.13
N ARG A 308 13.14 8.06 -25.13
CA ARG A 308 13.00 9.09 -24.10
C ARG A 308 13.07 10.49 -24.70
N GLU A 309 14.02 10.76 -25.61
CA GLU A 309 14.12 12.06 -26.30
C GLU A 309 12.88 12.34 -27.14
N ARG A 310 12.39 11.35 -27.91
CA ARG A 310 11.13 11.48 -28.65
C ARG A 310 9.93 11.76 -27.73
N ALA A 311 9.86 11.09 -26.58
CA ALA A 311 8.81 11.32 -25.59
C ALA A 311 8.88 12.72 -24.97
N LEU A 312 10.08 13.22 -24.66
CA LEU A 312 10.30 14.58 -24.14
C LEU A 312 9.90 15.65 -25.18
N ASN A 313 10.31 15.49 -26.44
CA ASN A 313 9.92 16.39 -27.52
C ASN A 313 8.39 16.37 -27.76
N HIS A 314 7.75 15.21 -27.58
CA HIS A 314 6.31 15.11 -27.67
C HIS A 314 5.60 15.80 -26.50
N LEU A 315 6.11 15.62 -25.27
CA LEU A 315 5.63 16.30 -24.06
C LEU A 315 5.74 17.81 -24.19
N GLU A 316 6.89 18.32 -24.65
CA GLU A 316 7.10 19.75 -24.87
C GLU A 316 6.10 20.32 -25.90
N ARG A 317 5.87 19.59 -27.00
CA ARG A 317 4.86 19.96 -28.00
C ARG A 317 3.44 19.98 -27.41
N ILE A 318 3.07 18.97 -26.63
CA ILE A 318 1.75 18.94 -25.95
C ILE A 318 1.63 20.10 -24.97
N TRP A 319 2.69 20.37 -24.20
CA TRP A 319 2.72 21.47 -23.24
C TRP A 319 2.52 22.83 -23.94
N ASN A 320 3.26 23.09 -25.01
CA ASN A 320 3.17 24.32 -25.79
C ASN A 320 1.78 24.46 -26.43
N GLN A 321 1.24 23.41 -27.04
CA GLN A 321 -0.13 23.43 -27.58
C GLN A 321 -1.17 23.73 -26.49
N THR A 322 -1.05 23.09 -25.33
CA THR A 322 -1.95 23.30 -24.20
C THR A 322 -1.86 24.74 -23.69
N ALA A 323 -0.65 25.29 -23.56
CA ALA A 323 -0.43 26.67 -23.17
C ALA A 323 -1.06 27.65 -24.18
N THR A 324 -0.86 27.44 -25.49
CA THR A 324 -1.47 28.26 -26.54
C THR A 324 -2.99 28.18 -26.50
N HIS A 325 -3.57 26.99 -26.33
CA HIS A 325 -5.01 26.82 -26.22
C HIS A 325 -5.60 27.49 -24.97
N LEU A 326 -4.90 27.44 -23.82
CA LEU A 326 -5.33 28.10 -22.60
C LEU A 326 -5.24 29.63 -22.71
N LEU A 327 -4.20 30.16 -23.36
CA LEU A 327 -4.07 31.59 -23.64
C LEU A 327 -5.18 32.09 -24.58
N ALA A 328 -5.42 31.39 -25.69
CA ALA A 328 -6.50 31.72 -26.62
C ALA A 328 -7.90 31.61 -25.98
N ALA A 329 -8.11 30.68 -25.05
CA ALA A 329 -9.36 30.56 -24.29
C ALA A 329 -9.56 31.70 -23.29
N ASN A 330 -8.48 32.22 -22.70
CA ASN A 330 -8.52 33.37 -21.80
C ASN A 330 -8.74 34.68 -22.56
N GLU A 331 -8.12 34.88 -23.73
CA GLU A 331 -8.37 36.04 -24.60
C GLU A 331 -9.83 36.10 -25.08
N LYS A 332 -10.41 34.96 -25.46
CA LYS A 332 -11.85 34.86 -25.79
C LYS A 332 -12.78 35.15 -24.60
N ARG A 333 -12.32 34.95 -23.36
CA ARG A 333 -13.07 35.33 -22.14
C ARG A 333 -12.86 36.79 -21.75
N GLY A 334 -11.70 37.37 -22.07
CA GLY A 334 -11.42 38.81 -21.91
C GLY A 334 -12.22 39.66 -22.90
N GLY A 335 -12.20 39.32 -24.19
CA GLY A 335 -12.94 40.05 -25.22
C GLY A 335 -14.47 40.05 -25.01
N ARG A 336 -15.04 38.95 -24.48
CA ARG A 336 -16.47 38.90 -24.11
C ARG A 336 -16.83 39.72 -22.86
N ARG A 337 -15.85 40.12 -22.06
CA ARG A 337 -16.07 41.03 -20.92
C ARG A 337 -16.05 42.49 -21.37
N GLU A 338 -15.20 42.83 -22.32
CA GLU A 338 -15.15 44.16 -22.93
C GLU A 338 -16.39 44.43 -23.79
N GLU A 339 -16.85 43.47 -24.60
CA GLU A 339 -18.12 43.58 -25.36
C GLU A 339 -19.35 43.77 -24.46
N ARG A 340 -19.34 43.23 -23.23
CA ARG A 340 -20.44 43.43 -22.27
C ARG A 340 -20.39 44.76 -21.52
N GLN A 341 -19.20 45.36 -21.38
CA GLN A 341 -19.09 46.72 -20.83
C GLN A 341 -19.49 47.77 -21.86
N GLU A 342 -19.23 47.55 -23.15
CA GLU A 342 -19.71 48.43 -24.23
C GLU A 342 -21.25 48.33 -24.43
N GLU A 343 -21.87 47.17 -24.22
CA GLU A 343 -23.35 47.05 -24.21
C GLU A 343 -24.00 47.71 -22.98
N GLU A 344 -23.33 47.78 -21.83
CA GLU A 344 -23.83 48.47 -20.63
C GLU A 344 -23.68 50.01 -20.71
N GLU A 345 -22.69 50.53 -21.45
CA GLU A 345 -22.53 51.98 -21.68
C GLU A 345 -23.41 52.53 -22.83
N GLY A 346 -23.91 51.67 -23.72
CA GLY A 346 -24.82 52.04 -24.83
C GLY A 346 -26.32 51.99 -24.50
N SER A 347 -26.70 51.47 -23.33
CA SER A 347 -28.11 51.33 -22.93
C SER A 347 -28.58 52.54 -22.12
N THR A 348 -29.07 53.57 -22.82
CA THR A 348 -29.87 54.63 -22.20
C THR A 348 -31.09 54.04 -21.48
N PHE A 349 -31.00 54.01 -20.16
CA PHE A 349 -32.10 53.79 -19.21
C PHE A 349 -33.30 54.70 -19.54
N GLN A 350 -34.43 54.12 -19.95
CA GLN A 350 -35.74 54.74 -19.77
C GLN A 350 -36.32 54.27 -18.42
N PRO A 351 -36.71 55.19 -17.51
CA PRO A 351 -37.39 54.82 -16.28
C PRO A 351 -38.87 54.55 -16.59
N VAL A 352 -39.32 53.31 -16.44
CA VAL A 352 -40.75 53.01 -16.35
C VAL A 352 -41.13 53.06 -14.88
N GLY A 353 -42.09 53.95 -14.59
CA GLY A 353 -42.49 54.37 -13.26
C GLY A 353 -43.23 53.33 -12.44
N CYS A 354 -43.37 53.71 -11.18
CA CYS A 354 -44.10 53.06 -10.10
C CYS A 354 -45.52 52.63 -10.49
N LEU A 355 -45.91 51.43 -10.02
CA LEU A 355 -47.26 51.18 -9.51
C LEU A 355 -47.12 50.47 -8.16
N ALA A 356 -47.47 51.21 -7.11
CA ALA A 356 -47.65 50.75 -5.75
C ALA A 356 -49.08 50.25 -5.53
N GLU A 357 -49.25 49.52 -4.42
CA GLU A 357 -50.50 49.05 -3.78
C GLU A 357 -51.11 47.78 -4.39
N ARG A 358 -51.52 46.74 -3.64
CA ARG A 358 -52.00 46.61 -2.25
C ARG A 358 -52.02 45.11 -1.94
N THR A 359 -51.31 44.62 -0.93
CA THR A 359 -51.80 44.00 0.33
C THR A 359 -50.71 43.01 0.73
N GLY A 360 -50.18 42.90 1.93
CA GLY A 360 -50.51 43.47 3.22
C GLY A 360 -50.26 42.38 4.26
N ARG A 361 -49.08 42.38 4.90
CA ARG A 361 -48.84 42.23 6.36
C ARG A 361 -47.54 41.50 6.73
N TYR A 362 -46.66 42.32 7.30
CA TYR A 362 -45.80 42.19 8.48
C TYR A 362 -44.52 41.34 8.50
N ALA A 363 -43.45 42.12 8.60
CA ALA A 363 -42.04 41.87 8.87
C ALA A 363 -41.69 41.46 10.31
N GLY A 364 -40.42 41.05 10.48
CA GLY A 364 -39.58 41.25 11.69
C GLY A 364 -38.96 39.93 12.19
N CYS A 365 -37.65 39.70 12.30
CA CYS A 365 -36.44 40.50 12.08
C CYS A 365 -35.40 39.65 11.34
#